data_AF-A0A945S8E3-F1
#
_entry.id   AF-A0A945S8E3-F1
#
_cell.length_a   1.000
_cell.length_b   1.000
_cell.length_c   1.000
_cell.angle_alpha   90.00
_cell.angle_beta   90.00
_cell.angle_gamma   90.00
#
_symmetry.space_group_name_H-M   'P 1'
#
loop_
_entity.id
_entity.type
_entity.pdbx_description
1 polymer ?
#
loop_
_entity_poly.entity_id
_entity_poly.type
_entity_poly.pdbx_seq_one_letter_code
_entity_poly.pdbx_strand_id
1 'polypeptide(L)'
;MQTIMPFPIAEVSFDPESVADALNTACSKRQEHRRVRGVCQVGEIVYFFLLPLRGGEALETYLLKSVQDLSEAGLTAMLAQRWQAGFDAVGTISLGAAAYYMLFAKPQG
;
A
#
# COMPACT_ATOMS: atom_id res chain seq x y z
N MET A 1 -7.60 -12.22 -13.21
CA MET A 1 -8.86 -11.47 -12.94
C MET A 1 -8.56 -10.36 -11.91
N GLN A 2 -9.18 -9.18 -11.99
CA GLN A 2 -9.00 -8.15 -10.95
C GLN A 2 -9.59 -8.64 -9.63
N THR A 3 -8.84 -8.49 -8.53
CA THR A 3 -9.27 -8.82 -7.17
C THR A 3 -9.32 -7.54 -6.35
N ILE A 4 -10.32 -7.40 -5.48
CA ILE A 4 -10.43 -6.27 -4.55
C ILE A 4 -10.30 -6.83 -3.15
N MET A 5 -9.41 -6.25 -2.34
CA MET A 5 -9.21 -6.64 -0.95
C MET A 5 -9.63 -5.49 -0.02
N PRO A 6 -10.78 -5.60 0.67
CA PRO A 6 -11.27 -4.58 1.58
C PRO A 6 -10.72 -4.76 3.00
N PHE A 7 -10.45 -3.65 3.69
CA PHE A 7 -10.12 -3.60 5.11
C PHE A 7 -10.89 -2.48 5.80
N PRO A 8 -11.43 -2.68 7.01
CA PRO A 8 -11.90 -1.59 7.84
C PRO A 8 -10.75 -0.62 8.20
N ILE A 9 -11.02 0.69 8.20
CA ILE A 9 -10.05 1.71 8.65
C ILE A 9 -9.56 1.41 10.08
N ALA A 10 -10.45 0.90 10.93
CA ALA A 10 -10.10 0.51 12.29
C ALA A 10 -8.98 -0.55 12.32
N GLU A 11 -8.97 -1.50 11.39
CA GLU A 11 -7.92 -2.51 11.27
C GLU A 11 -6.62 -1.89 10.75
N VAL A 12 -6.71 -1.05 9.72
CA VAL A 12 -5.55 -0.30 9.18
C VAL A 12 -4.91 0.59 10.24
N SER A 13 -5.72 1.21 11.12
CA SER A 13 -5.24 2.06 12.20
C SER A 13 -4.67 1.26 13.37
N PHE A 14 -5.23 0.09 13.67
CA PHE A 14 -4.82 -0.71 14.82
C PHE A 14 -3.54 -1.50 14.53
N ASP A 15 -3.47 -2.14 13.36
CA ASP A 15 -2.34 -2.98 12.96
C ASP A 15 -2.06 -2.87 11.44
N PRO A 16 -1.41 -1.76 11.01
CA PRO A 16 -1.06 -1.55 9.61
C PRO A 16 -0.04 -2.57 9.08
N GLU A 17 0.74 -3.21 9.96
CA GLU A 17 1.73 -4.21 9.56
C GLU A 17 1.05 -5.52 9.17
N SER A 18 0.08 -5.98 9.95
CA SER A 18 -0.75 -7.13 9.58
C SER A 18 -1.52 -6.93 8.27
N VAL A 19 -2.01 -5.71 7.99
CA VAL A 19 -2.65 -5.38 6.70
C VAL A 19 -1.64 -5.47 5.55
N ALA A 20 -0.41 -4.96 5.74
CA ALA A 20 0.64 -5.07 4.74
C ALA A 20 1.06 -6.54 4.50
N ASP A 21 1.14 -7.35 5.55
CA ASP A 21 1.45 -8.78 5.44
C ASP A 21 0.35 -9.56 4.73
N ALA A 22 -0.92 -9.21 4.97
CA ALA A 22 -2.05 -9.75 4.21
C ALA A 22 -1.95 -9.39 2.71
N LEU A 23 -1.55 -8.17 2.37
CA LEU A 23 -1.28 -7.75 0.98
C LEU A 23 -0.12 -8.53 0.36
N ASN A 24 1.00 -8.64 1.06
CA ASN A 24 2.17 -9.39 0.62
C ASN A 24 1.82 -10.86 0.37
N THR A 25 1.08 -11.48 1.29
CA THR A 25 0.60 -12.86 1.16
C THR A 25 -0.34 -13.01 -0.03
N ALA A 26 -1.32 -12.11 -0.18
CA ALA A 26 -2.29 -12.16 -1.27
C ALA A 26 -1.63 -11.98 -2.66
N CYS A 27 -0.58 -11.18 -2.75
CA CYS A 27 0.16 -10.89 -3.98
C CYS A 27 1.20 -11.96 -4.34
N SER A 28 1.69 -12.74 -3.37
CA SER A 28 2.70 -13.79 -3.57
C SER A 28 2.13 -15.22 -3.63
N LYS A 29 0.80 -15.40 -3.65
CA LYS A 29 0.17 -16.72 -3.75
C LYS A 29 0.62 -17.46 -5.02
N ARG A 30 1.10 -18.70 -4.84
CA ARG A 30 1.70 -19.57 -5.89
C ARG A 30 0.90 -19.75 -7.18
N GLN A 31 -0.42 -19.61 -7.14
CA GLN A 31 -1.28 -19.86 -8.31
C GLN A 31 -1.51 -18.62 -9.18
N GLU A 32 -1.45 -17.41 -8.61
CA GLU A 32 -1.64 -16.16 -9.36
C GLU A 32 -0.91 -15.04 -8.62
N HIS A 33 0.28 -14.69 -9.11
CA HIS A 33 1.00 -13.52 -8.61
C HIS A 33 0.28 -12.25 -9.02
N ARG A 34 0.20 -11.29 -8.09
CA ARG A 34 -0.53 -10.04 -8.28
C ARG A 34 0.29 -8.85 -7.79
N ARG A 35 -0.15 -7.66 -8.17
CA ARG A 35 0.29 -6.41 -7.56
C ARG A 35 -0.85 -5.50 -7.17
N VAL A 36 -0.62 -4.63 -6.19
CA VAL A 36 -1.56 -3.57 -5.84
C VAL A 36 -1.41 -2.42 -6.84
N ARG A 37 -2.48 -2.11 -7.57
CA ARG A 37 -2.48 -1.00 -8.54
C ARG A 37 -2.92 0.34 -7.98
N GLY A 38 -3.56 0.32 -6.83
CA GLY A 38 -4.07 1.52 -6.19
C GLY A 38 -4.83 1.21 -4.92
N VAL A 39 -5.10 2.28 -4.19
CA VAL A 39 -5.88 2.29 -2.96
C VAL A 39 -7.07 3.22 -3.16
N CYS A 40 -8.25 2.81 -2.72
CA CYS A 40 -9.43 3.66 -2.64
C CYS A 40 -10.03 3.56 -1.26
N GLN A 41 -10.56 4.65 -0.74
CA GLN A 41 -11.23 4.70 0.55
C GLN A 41 -12.65 5.22 0.34
N VAL A 42 -13.64 4.50 0.87
CA VAL A 42 -15.05 4.93 0.85
C VAL A 42 -15.65 4.68 2.22
N GLY A 43 -16.01 5.77 2.91
CA GLY A 43 -16.43 5.70 4.31
C GLY A 43 -15.33 5.08 5.18
N GLU A 44 -15.70 4.06 5.95
CA GLU A 44 -14.81 3.35 6.89
C GLU A 44 -14.07 2.15 6.29
N ILE A 45 -14.09 1.99 4.97
CA ILE A 45 -13.45 0.86 4.28
C ILE A 45 -12.37 1.34 3.32
N VAL A 46 -11.21 0.69 3.38
CA VAL A 46 -10.09 0.82 2.45
C VAL A 46 -10.07 -0.37 1.52
N TYR A 47 -10.03 -0.10 0.22
CA TYR A 47 -10.01 -1.07 -0.87
C TYR A 47 -8.65 -1.06 -1.55
N PHE A 48 -8.00 -2.22 -1.59
CA PHE A 48 -6.78 -2.43 -2.38
C PHE A 48 -7.15 -3.16 -3.67
N PHE A 49 -6.78 -2.60 -4.82
CA PHE A 49 -7.04 -3.20 -6.12
C PHE A 49 -5.85 -4.04 -6.56
N LEU A 50 -6.02 -5.35 -6.61
CA LEU A 50 -4.98 -6.30 -6.98
C LEU A 50 -5.17 -6.74 -8.44
N LEU A 51 -4.14 -6.56 -9.25
CA LEU A 51 -4.10 -7.02 -10.64
C LEU A 51 -3.08 -8.15 -10.81
N PRO A 52 -3.35 -9.16 -11.66
CA PRO A 52 -2.35 -10.16 -12.01
C PRO A 52 -1.09 -9.51 -12.59
N LEU A 53 0.06 -10.07 -12.24
CA LEU A 53 1.31 -9.74 -12.91
C LEU A 53 1.28 -10.24 -14.36
N ARG A 54 1.88 -9.46 -15.25
CA ARG A 54 2.19 -9.85 -16.63
C ARG A 54 3.55 -10.55 -16.67
N GLY A 55 3.79 -11.30 -17.73
CA GLY A 55 5.08 -11.98 -17.92
C GLY A 55 6.26 -11.00 -17.86
N GLY A 56 7.24 -11.29 -17.00
CA GLY A 56 8.42 -10.46 -16.79
C GLY A 56 8.28 -9.37 -15.72
N GLU A 57 7.09 -9.16 -15.15
CA GLU A 57 6.94 -8.26 -14.01
C GLU A 57 7.42 -8.94 -12.72
N ALA A 58 8.18 -8.21 -11.90
CA ALA A 58 8.65 -8.67 -10.60
C ALA A 58 7.51 -8.68 -9.56
N LEU A 59 7.63 -9.56 -8.57
CA LEU A 59 6.82 -9.45 -7.35
C LEU A 59 7.13 -8.13 -6.64
N GLU A 60 6.21 -7.65 -5.81
CA GLU A 60 6.39 -6.44 -5.02
C GLU A 60 6.18 -6.75 -3.53
N THR A 61 6.93 -6.06 -2.68
CA THR A 61 6.72 -6.02 -1.23
C THR A 61 6.04 -4.71 -0.85
N TYR A 62 4.99 -4.81 -0.04
CA TYR A 62 4.17 -3.70 0.41
C TYR A 62 4.44 -3.33 1.85
N LEU A 63 4.42 -2.03 2.13
CA LEU A 63 4.52 -1.47 3.47
C LEU A 63 3.51 -0.33 3.65
N LEU A 64 2.84 -0.29 4.79
CA LEU A 64 2.06 0.86 5.24
C LEU A 64 2.89 1.66 6.24
N LYS A 65 3.02 2.98 6.01
CA LYS A 65 3.72 3.87 6.95
C LYS A 65 2.93 5.14 7.20
N SER A 66 2.95 5.61 8.45
CA SER A 66 2.30 6.86 8.83
C SER A 66 3.01 8.05 8.21
N VAL A 67 2.23 9.05 7.82
CA VAL A 67 2.72 10.34 7.33
C VAL A 67 2.84 11.27 8.54
N GLN A 68 4.08 11.59 8.93
CA GLN A 68 4.34 12.38 10.14
C GLN A 68 4.25 13.89 9.89
N ASP A 69 4.53 14.33 8.66
CA ASP A 69 4.50 15.73 8.25
C ASP A 69 3.67 15.86 6.97
N LEU A 70 2.51 16.51 7.09
CA LEU A 70 1.57 16.75 6.00
C LEU A 70 1.87 18.05 5.23
N SER A 71 2.91 18.79 5.62
CA SER A 71 3.39 19.91 4.81
C SER A 71 3.90 19.40 3.46
N GLU A 72 3.85 20.26 2.44
CA GLU A 72 4.38 19.95 1.12
C GLU A 72 5.86 19.52 1.18
N ALA A 73 6.65 20.22 2.00
CA ALA A 73 8.08 19.93 2.19
C ALA A 73 8.30 18.57 2.86
N GLY A 74 7.58 18.29 3.95
CA GLY A 74 7.69 17.02 4.68
C GLY A 74 7.27 15.82 3.84
N LEU A 75 6.15 15.95 3.12
CA LEU A 75 5.65 14.91 2.24
C LEU A 75 6.63 14.64 1.08
N THR A 76 7.16 15.70 0.46
CA THR A 76 8.14 15.59 -0.62
C THR A 76 9.43 14.91 -0.13
N ALA A 77 9.92 15.30 1.05
CA ALA A 77 11.12 14.69 1.65
C ALA A 77 10.91 13.20 1.96
N MET A 78 9.76 12.82 2.53
CA MET A 78 9.42 11.43 2.80
C MET A 78 9.34 10.60 1.51
N LEU A 79 8.66 11.12 0.48
CA LEU A 79 8.55 10.46 -0.82
C LEU A 79 9.93 10.27 -1.45
N ALA A 80 10.79 11.30 -1.43
CA ALA A 80 12.15 11.22 -1.96
C ALA A 80 13.00 10.17 -1.20
N GLN A 81 12.92 10.14 0.13
CA GLN A 81 13.64 9.16 0.95
C GLN A 81 13.18 7.73 0.63
N ARG A 82 11.87 7.51 0.47
CA ARG A 82 11.30 6.19 0.16
C ARG A 82 11.66 5.75 -1.25
N TRP A 83 11.62 6.67 -2.22
CA TRP A 83 12.08 6.44 -3.58
C TRP A 83 13.55 5.99 -3.61
N GLN A 84 14.43 6.68 -2.87
CA GLN A 84 15.84 6.29 -2.76
C GLN A 84 16.03 4.88 -2.14
N ALA A 85 15.11 4.43 -1.29
CA ALA A 85 15.10 3.07 -0.74
C ALA A 85 14.48 2.01 -1.70
N GLY A 86 14.05 2.43 -2.89
CA GLY A 86 13.46 1.59 -3.94
C GLY A 86 11.96 1.37 -3.78
N PHE A 87 11.25 2.27 -3.09
CA PHE A 87 9.79 2.21 -2.93
C PHE A 87 9.06 3.22 -3.82
N ASP A 88 8.02 2.75 -4.47
CA ASP A 88 6.98 3.55 -5.13
C ASP A 88 5.83 3.85 -4.17
N ALA A 89 5.25 5.04 -4.23
CA ALA A 89 4.04 5.38 -3.51
C ALA A 89 2.80 4.94 -4.33
N VAL A 90 1.96 4.10 -3.74
CA VAL A 90 0.78 3.50 -4.42
C VAL A 90 -0.50 4.28 -4.12
N GLY A 91 -0.62 4.81 -2.91
CA GLY A 91 -1.79 5.56 -2.48
C GLY A 91 -1.74 5.96 -1.02
N THR A 92 -2.65 6.84 -0.63
CA THR A 92 -2.81 7.33 0.73
C THR A 92 -4.13 6.86 1.32
N ILE A 93 -4.16 6.72 2.65
CA ILE A 93 -5.31 6.32 3.45
C ILE A 93 -5.47 7.36 4.54
N SER A 94 -6.65 7.96 4.66
CA SER A 94 -6.98 8.88 5.75
C SER A 94 -7.60 8.09 6.91
N LEU A 95 -7.03 8.22 8.11
CA LEU A 95 -7.58 7.66 9.35
C LEU A 95 -8.48 8.67 10.08
N GLY A 96 -8.78 9.82 9.48
CA GLY A 96 -9.42 10.96 10.14
C GLY A 96 -8.45 11.80 10.96
N ALA A 97 -8.92 12.96 11.47
CA ALA A 97 -8.17 13.86 12.37
C ALA A 97 -6.71 14.17 11.95
N ALA A 98 -6.47 14.34 10.64
CA ALA A 98 -5.15 14.58 10.06
C ALA A 98 -4.12 13.45 10.25
N ALA A 99 -4.56 12.22 10.55
CA ALA A 99 -3.72 11.03 10.49
C ALA A 99 -3.83 10.37 9.12
N TYR A 100 -2.70 10.10 8.48
CA TYR A 100 -2.63 9.43 7.18
C TYR A 100 -1.61 8.31 7.19
N TYR A 101 -1.92 7.26 6.47
CA TYR A 101 -0.96 6.24 6.07
C TYR A 101 -0.72 6.32 4.57
N MET A 102 0.48 5.94 4.15
CA MET A 102 0.83 5.77 2.74
C MET A 102 1.23 4.31 2.51
N LEU A 103 0.65 3.73 1.45
CA LEU A 103 1.06 2.43 0.94
C LEU A 103 2.26 2.62 0.01
N PHE A 104 3.34 1.93 0.33
CA PHE A 104 4.54 1.83 -0.49
C PHE A 104 4.66 0.44 -1.08
N ALA A 105 5.14 0.34 -2.31
CA ALA A 105 5.47 -0.91 -2.99
C ALA A 105 6.94 -0.90 -3.42
N LYS A 106 7.62 -2.03 -3.32
CA LYS A 106 9.00 -2.19 -3.77
C LYS A 106 9.13 -3.47 -4.59
N PRO A 107 9.63 -3.41 -5.84
CA PRO A 107 9.93 -4.61 -6.61
C PRO A 107 10.92 -5.53 -5.88
N GLN A 108 10.67 -6.83 -5.91
CA GLN A 108 11.57 -7.88 -5.46
C GLN A 108 12.53 -8.20 -6.62
N GLY A 109 13.83 -7.98 -6.40
CA GLY A 109 14.88 -8.27 -7.38
C GLY A 109 15.24 -9.75 -7.47
#